data_AF-A0A7W9WP92-F1
#
_entry.id   AF-A0A7W9WP92-F1
#
_cell.length_a   1.000
_cell.length_b   1.000
_cell.length_c   1.000
_cell.angle_alpha   90.00
_cell.angle_beta   90.00
_cell.angle_gamma   90.00
#
_symmetry.space_group_name_H-M   'P 1'
#
loop_
_entity.id
_entity.type
_entity.pdbx_description
1 polymer ?
#
loop_
_entity_poly.entity_id
_entity_poly.type
_entity_poly.pdbx_seq_one_letter_code
_entity_poly.pdbx_strand_id
1 'polypeptide(L)' 'MPAGTLILTGGLTEAVAVQPGDHVALHAQGMGCTSLTFV' A
#
# COMPACT_ATOMS: atom_id res chain seq x y z
N MET A 1 22.94 2.19 -2.64
CA MET A 1 22.12 1.74 -3.79
C MET A 1 22.24 2.78 -4.91
N PRO A 2 22.03 2.40 -6.17
CA PRO A 2 22.02 3.35 -7.28
C PRO A 2 21.02 4.51 -7.05
N ALA A 3 21.29 5.66 -7.66
CA ALA A 3 20.32 6.76 -7.66
C ALA A 3 18.98 6.32 -8.26
N GLY A 4 17.88 6.82 -7.71
CA GLY A 4 16.52 6.46 -8.15
C GLY A 4 15.98 5.14 -7.60
N THR A 5 16.71 4.47 -6.70
CA THR A 5 16.21 3.24 -6.06
C THR A 5 15.06 3.56 -5.11
N LEU A 6 13.90 2.94 -5.31
CA LEU A 6 12.78 2.96 -4.36
C LEU A 6 13.01 1.93 -3.25
N ILE A 7 12.99 2.39 -2.00
CA ILE A 7 13.11 1.53 -0.82
C ILE A 7 11.78 1.55 -0.08
N LEU A 8 11.14 0.39 0.04
CA LEU A 8 9.97 0.19 0.89
C LEU A 8 10.44 -0.34 2.23
N THR A 9 10.38 0.49 3.26
CA THR A 9 11.04 0.24 4.57
C THR A 9 10.41 -0.89 5.38
N GLY A 10 9.19 -1.32 5.05
CA GLY A 10 8.46 -2.38 5.72
C GLY A 10 6.97 -2.07 5.85
N GLY A 11 6.19 -3.09 6.23
CA GLY A 11 4.77 -2.92 6.56
C GLY A 11 4.61 -2.30 7.95
N LEU A 12 3.69 -1.33 8.08
CA LEU A 12 3.35 -0.73 9.37
C LEU A 12 2.40 -1.62 10.18
N THR A 13 1.54 -2.38 9.50
CA THR A 13 0.54 -3.27 10.09
C THR A 13 0.74 -4.69 9.60
N GLU A 14 0.07 -5.64 10.25
CA GLU A 14 -0.03 -7.02 9.76
C GLU A 14 -0.62 -7.07 8.34
N ALA A 15 -0.21 -8.07 7.59
CA ALA A 15 -0.74 -8.32 6.26
C ALA A 15 -2.24 -8.68 6.34
N VAL A 16 -3.02 -8.14 5.41
CA VAL A 16 -4.46 -8.40 5.31
C VAL A 16 -4.72 -9.24 4.07
N ALA A 17 -5.39 -10.38 4.25
CA ALA A 17 -5.82 -11.22 3.14
C ALA A 17 -6.95 -10.54 2.37
N VAL A 18 -6.93 -10.68 1.05
CA VAL A 18 -7.87 -10.05 0.11
C VAL A 18 -8.42 -11.09 -0.86
N GLN A 19 -9.60 -10.80 -1.39
CA GLN A 19 -10.34 -11.61 -2.35
C GLN A 19 -10.66 -10.79 -3.61
N PRO A 20 -10.94 -11.46 -4.74
CA PRO A 20 -11.45 -10.77 -5.92
C PRO A 20 -12.73 -9.98 -5.60
N GLY A 21 -12.77 -8.73 -6.03
CA GLY A 21 -13.80 -7.75 -5.72
C GLY A 21 -13.47 -6.82 -4.55
N ASP A 22 -12.45 -7.11 -3.73
CA ASP A 22 -12.11 -6.26 -2.59
C ASP A 22 -11.54 -4.91 -3.06
N HIS A 23 -12.01 -3.82 -2.44
CA HIS A 23 -11.45 -2.49 -2.59
C HIS A 23 -10.73 -2.08 -1.30
N VAL A 24 -9.44 -1.78 -1.40
CA VAL A 24 -8.59 -1.41 -0.28
C VAL A 24 -8.11 0.03 -0.45
N ALA A 25 -8.19 0.83 0.62
CA ALA A 25 -7.73 2.21 0.65
C ALA A 25 -6.83 2.46 1.87
N LEU A 26 -5.57 2.82 1.64
CA LEU A 26 -4.63 3.26 2.65
C LEU A 26 -4.69 4.79 2.78
N HIS A 27 -5.10 5.28 3.94
CA HIS A 27 -5.08 6.70 4.27
C HIS A 27 -3.89 7.00 5.16
N ALA A 28 -2.99 7.85 4.69
CA ALA A 28 -1.82 8.26 5.44
C ALA A 28 -1.86 9.77 5.70
N GLN A 29 -1.83 10.15 6.98
CA GLN A 29 -1.98 11.53 7.42
C GLN A 29 -0.93 12.43 6.75
N GLY A 30 -1.38 13.48 6.07
CA GLY A 30 -0.51 14.41 5.35
C GLY A 30 0.11 13.87 4.07
N MET A 31 -0.13 12.60 3.71
CA MET A 31 0.41 11.95 2.50
C MET A 31 -0.68 11.52 1.50
N GLY A 32 -1.96 11.64 1.87
CA GLY A 32 -3.09 11.37 0.99
C GLY A 32 -3.66 9.95 1.15
N CYS A 33 -4.29 9.47 0.08
CA CYS A 33 -4.91 8.14 0.01
C CYS A 33 -4.41 7.38 -1.22
N THR A 34 -4.03 6.12 -1.01
CA THR A 34 -3.71 5.17 -2.08
C THR A 34 -4.73 4.05 -2.04
N SER A 35 -5.47 3.86 -3.13
CA SER A 35 -6.49 2.82 -3.23
C SER A 35 -6.29 1.91 -4.42
N LEU A 36 -6.74 0.66 -4.28
CA LEU A 36 -6.70 -0.35 -5.33
C LEU A 36 -7.87 -1.32 -5.18
N THR A 37 -8.32 -1.86 -6.32
CA THR A 37 -9.35 -2.89 -6.39
C THR A 37 -8.72 -4.19 -6.86
N PHE A 38 -8.97 -5.28 -6.14
CA PHE A 38 -8.64 -6.62 -6.59
C PHE A 38 -9.74 -7.08 -7.56
N VAL A 39 -9.38 -7.39 -8.82
CA VAL A 39 -10.32 -7.81 -9.87
C VAL A 39 -10.22 -9.31 -10.16
#